data_AF-A0AAN8CYX4-F1
#
_entry.id   AF-A0AAN8CYX4-F1
#
_cell.length_a   1.000
_cell.length_b   1.000
_cell.length_c   1.000
_cell.angle_alpha   90.00
_cell.angle_beta   90.00
_cell.angle_gamma   90.00
#
_symmetry.space_group_name_H-M   'P 1'
#
loop_
_entity.id
_entity.type
_entity.pdbx_description
1 polymer ?
#
loop_
_entity_poly.entity_id
_entity_poly.type
_entity_poly.pdbx_seq_one_letter_code
_entity_poly.pdbx_strand_id
1 'polypeptide(L)' 'MFLCWCLSLVALIPLTTSTNPGVKVKLTAKGIEYGRQLAVASILQKLKTIKLDDMSGKVRVAIGKVKYSLTK' A
#
# COMPACT_ATOMS: atom_id res chain seq x y z
N MET A 1 22.82 43.26 -6.43
CA MET A 1 23.37 42.54 -7.60
C MET A 1 23.22 41.02 -7.48
N PHE A 2 23.56 40.40 -6.34
CA PHE A 2 23.42 38.94 -6.11
C PHE A 2 21.97 38.43 -6.17
N LEU A 3 21.01 39.18 -5.62
CA LEU A 3 19.61 38.77 -5.53
C LEU A 3 18.93 38.61 -6.91
N CYS A 4 19.19 39.52 -7.85
CA CYS A 4 18.65 39.44 -9.21
C CYS A 4 19.19 38.22 -9.99
N TRP A 5 20.45 37.86 -9.77
CA TRP A 5 21.07 36.69 -10.38
C TRP A 5 20.42 35.38 -9.88
N CYS A 6 20.14 35.31 -8.58
CA CYS A 6 19.42 34.18 -8.00
C CYS A 6 18.00 34.06 -8.57
N LEU A 7 17.28 35.17 -8.75
CA LEU A 7 15.95 35.17 -9.36
C LEU A 7 15.97 34.67 -10.82
N SER A 8 16.96 35.08 -11.62
CA SER A 8 17.09 34.57 -13.00
C SER A 8 17.38 33.07 -13.05
N LEU A 9 18.15 32.54 -12.09
CA LEU A 9 18.47 31.12 -12.02
C LEU A 9 17.24 30.29 -11.64
N VAL A 10 16.43 30.78 -10.69
CA VAL A 10 15.18 30.12 -10.27
C VAL A 10 14.14 30.11 -11.41
N ALA A 11 14.07 31.18 -12.21
CA ALA A 11 13.17 31.24 -13.36
C ALA A 11 13.53 30.28 -14.51
N LEU A 12 14.77 29.78 -14.54
CA LEU A 12 15.23 28.83 -15.58
C LEU A 12 14.91 27.36 -15.23
N ILE A 13 14.66 27.06 -13.96
CA ILE A 13 14.35 25.70 -13.48
C ILE A 13 13.12 25.12 -14.19
N PRO A 14 11.95 25.82 -14.28
CA PRO A 14 10.76 25.30 -14.94
C PRO A 14 10.97 24.96 -16.42
N LEU A 15 11.80 25.75 -17.12
CA LEU A 15 12.10 25.59 -18.54
C LEU A 15 12.90 24.31 -18.81
N THR A 16 13.82 23.96 -17.91
CA THR A 16 14.62 22.72 -17.98
C THR A 16 13.86 21.49 -17.48
N THR A 17 12.87 21.67 -16.59
CA THR A 17 12.02 20.59 -16.07
C THR A 17 10.78 20.33 -16.94
N SER A 18 10.82 20.63 -18.23
CA SER A 18 9.80 20.17 -19.18
C SER A 18 9.92 18.66 -19.35
N THR A 19 9.26 17.90 -18.48
CA THR A 19 9.12 16.44 -18.61
C THR A 19 8.14 16.15 -19.74
N ASN A 20 8.64 16.07 -20.97
CA ASN A 20 7.91 15.52 -22.11
C ASN A 20 8.25 14.02 -22.22
N PRO A 21 7.52 13.13 -21.53
CA PRO A 21 7.80 11.70 -21.60
C PRO A 21 7.51 11.17 -23.00
N GLY A 22 8.38 10.29 -23.51
CA GLY A 22 8.19 9.66 -24.83
C GLY A 22 6.91 8.83 -24.95
N VAL A 23 6.36 8.35 -23.83
CA VAL A 23 5.06 7.67 -23.76
C VAL A 23 4.33 8.08 -22.49
N LYS A 24 3.06 8.44 -22.61
CA LYS A 24 2.16 8.72 -21.47
C LYS A 24 1.13 7.61 -21.35
N VAL A 25 1.18 6.86 -20.24
CA VAL A 25 0.13 5.91 -19.89
C VAL A 25 -0.87 6.58 -18.96
N LYS A 26 -2.16 6.54 -19.33
CA LYS A 26 -3.25 7.07 -18.51
C LYS A 26 -4.12 5.92 -18.06
N LEU A 27 -4.08 5.58 -16.77
CA LEU A 27 -5.03 4.64 -16.21
C LEU A 27 -6.37 5.34 -16.03
N THR A 28 -7.41 4.77 -16.63
CA THR A 28 -8.78 5.26 -16.44
C THR A 28 -9.39 4.61 -15.20
N ALA A 29 -10.48 5.18 -14.67
CA ALA A 29 -11.21 4.59 -13.56
C ALA A 29 -11.62 3.13 -13.83
N LYS A 30 -11.96 2.79 -15.09
CA LYS A 30 -12.23 1.41 -15.50
C LYS A 30 -11.01 0.49 -15.38
N GLY A 31 -9.81 0.99 -15.69
CA GLY A 31 -8.57 0.24 -15.53
C GLY A 31 -8.21 -0.04 -14.06
N ILE A 32 -8.47 0.93 -13.17
CA ILE A 32 -8.33 0.75 -11.72
C ILE A 32 -9.31 -0.31 -11.22
N GLU A 33 -10.57 -0.24 -11.64
CA GLU A 33 -11.60 -1.20 -11.24
C GLU A 33 -11.28 -2.62 -11.69
N TYR A 34 -10.76 -2.79 -12.91
CA TYR A 34 -10.25 -4.07 -13.40
C TYR A 34 -9.07 -4.58 -12.56
N GLY A 35 -8.11 -3.71 -12.24
CA GLY A 35 -7.01 -4.03 -11.34
C GLY A 35 -7.47 -4.48 -9.96
N ARG A 36 -8.54 -3.86 -9.42
CA ARG A 36 -9.15 -4.24 -8.14
C ARG A 36 -9.66 -5.69 -8.16
N GLN A 37 -10.35 -6.10 -9.22
CA GLN A 37 -10.88 -7.46 -9.34
C GLN A 37 -9.76 -8.50 -9.33
N LEU A 38 -8.68 -8.26 -10.08
CA LEU A 38 -7.51 -9.12 -10.09
C LEU A 38 -6.78 -9.15 -8.73
N ALA A 39 -6.64 -7.99 -8.09
CA ALA A 39 -5.97 -7.87 -6.80
C ALA A 39 -6.73 -8.64 -5.71
N VAL A 40 -8.05 -8.52 -5.65
CA VAL A 40 -8.89 -9.25 -4.68
C VAL A 40 -8.69 -10.76 -4.83
N ALA A 41 -8.73 -11.28 -6.06
CA ALA A 41 -8.52 -12.71 -6.30
C ALA A 41 -7.13 -13.17 -5.83
N SER A 42 -6.08 -12.39 -6.13
CA SER A 42 -4.71 -12.70 -5.70
C SER A 42 -4.55 -12.66 -4.17
N ILE A 43 -5.15 -11.67 -3.51
CA ILE A 43 -5.14 -11.55 -2.05
C ILE A 43 -5.85 -12.75 -1.43
N LEU A 44 -7.03 -13.13 -1.92
CA LEU A 44 -7.75 -14.30 -1.41
C LEU A 44 -6.95 -15.60 -1.53
N GLN A 45 -6.22 -15.79 -2.65
CA GLN A 45 -5.34 -16.94 -2.77
C GLN A 45 -4.21 -16.91 -1.73
N LYS A 46 -3.57 -15.76 -1.53
CA LYS A 46 -2.51 -15.62 -0.51
C LYS A 46 -3.04 -15.84 0.90
N LEU A 47 -4.21 -15.33 1.24
CA LEU A 47 -4.85 -15.52 2.54
C LEU A 47 -5.13 -17.00 2.83
N LYS A 48 -5.54 -17.79 1.83
CA LYS A 48 -5.72 -19.24 1.98
C LYS A 48 -4.42 -19.99 2.29
N THR A 49 -3.29 -19.48 1.82
CA THR A 49 -1.97 -20.06 2.08
C THR A 49 -1.43 -19.74 3.47
N ILE A 50 -2.01 -18.74 4.16
CA ILE A 50 -1.59 -18.40 5.53
C ILE A 50 -1.97 -19.55 6.45
N LYS A 51 -0.94 -20.18 7.04
CA LYS A 51 -1.11 -21.11 8.15
C LYS A 51 -1.37 -20.27 9.40
N LEU A 52 -2.49 -20.56 10.06
CA LEU A 52 -2.80 -19.99 11.36
C LEU A 52 -2.26 -20.98 12.38
N ASP A 53 -1.40 -20.50 13.28
CA ASP A 53 -0.90 -21.31 14.37
C ASP A 53 -1.99 -21.52 15.42
N ASP A 54 -1.97 -22.68 16.07
CA ASP A 54 -2.90 -23.00 17.12
C ASP A 54 -2.68 -22.07 18.32
N MET A 55 -3.77 -21.46 18.80
CA MET A 55 -3.71 -20.54 19.94
C MET A 55 -4.17 -21.26 21.20
N SER A 56 -3.24 -21.50 22.13
CA SER A 56 -3.57 -22.08 23.43
C SER A 56 -3.08 -21.21 24.58
N GLY A 57 -3.79 -21.27 25.71
CA GLY A 57 -3.50 -20.40 26.84
C GLY A 57 -4.29 -20.72 28.11
N LYS A 58 -3.94 -20.02 29.20
CA LYS A 58 -4.69 -20.04 30.46
C LYS A 58 -5.16 -18.65 30.79
N VAL A 59 -6.44 -18.50 31.05
CA VAL A 59 -7.06 -17.22 31.42
C VAL A 59 -7.78 -17.36 32.75
N ARG A 60 -7.73 -16.31 33.57
CA ARG A 60 -8.59 -16.17 34.75
C ARG A 60 -9.86 -15.45 34.32
N VAL A 61 -10.98 -16.13 34.47
CA VAL A 61 -12.34 -15.59 34.34
C VAL A 61 -13.01 -15.59 35.71
N ALA A 62 -14.17 -14.93 35.84
CA ALA A 62 -14.92 -14.84 37.10
C ALA A 62 -15.23 -16.22 37.73
N ILE A 63 -15.25 -17.28 36.92
CA ILE A 63 -15.57 -18.67 37.32
C ILE A 63 -14.28 -19.46 37.71
N GLY A 64 -13.08 -18.90 37.50
CA GLY A 64 -11.81 -19.53 37.86
C GLY A 64 -10.74 -19.49 36.76
N LYS A 65 -9.69 -20.31 36.90
CA LYS A 65 -8.65 -20.48 35.87
C LYS A 65 -9.12 -21.51 34.84
N VAL A 66 -9.26 -21.09 33.59
CA VAL A 66 -9.61 -21.96 32.47
C VAL A 66 -8.43 -22.10 31.50
N LYS A 67 -8.23 -23.31 30.99
CA LYS A 67 -7.34 -23.59 29.85
C LYS A 67 -8.20 -23.52 28.58
N TYR A 68 -7.73 -22.84 27.55
CA TYR A 68 -8.36 -22.86 26.23
C TYR A 68 -7.35 -23.27 25.16
N SER A 69 -7.87 -23.88 24.10
CA SER A 69 -7.14 -24.24 22.89
C SER A 69 -8.05 -23.96 21.71
N LEU A 70 -7.64 -23.02 20.88
CA LEU A 70 -8.23 -22.70 19.59
C LEU A 70 -7.32 -23.32 18.54
N THR A 71 -7.63 -24.57 18.22
CA THR A 71 -7.02 -25.33 17.13
C THR A 71 -7.92 -25.25 15.91
N LYS A 72 -7.32 -25.35 14.73
CA LYS A 72 -8.05 -25.36 13.46
C LYS A 72 -8.86 -26.63 13.25
#